data_AF-A0A318JX27-F1
#
_entry.id   AF-A0A318JX27-F1
#
_cell.length_a   1.000
_cell.length_b   1.000
_cell.length_c   1.000
_cell.angle_alpha   90.00
_cell.angle_beta   90.00
_cell.angle_gamma   90.00
#
_symmetry.space_group_name_H-M   'P 1'
#
loop_
_entity.id
_entity.type
_entity.pdbx_description
1 polymer ?
#
loop_
_entity_poly.entity_id
_entity_poly.type
_entity_poly.pdbx_seq_one_letter_code
_entity_poly.pdbx_strand_id
1 'polypeptide(L)'
;MSVAPPRLVATAGAATLLRRLRDAHGPLMMHQSGGCCDGSSPMCYPLGEFIVGDRDILLGILDLRLTVGEVPADLPSADVDAVPVWISGSQFEAWKHTQLVIDVVPGRGGGFSLEAPEGLRFLSRARAFTPEENQALETAPPVTGSAYADGTRPPTPDAAQVVAEAADACPVPAPPASS
;
A
#
# COMPACT_ATOMS: atom_id res chain seq x y z
N MET A 1 -12.10 -5.24 -21.48
CA MET A 1 -10.87 -4.51 -21.13
C MET A 1 -10.49 -4.98 -19.74
N SER A 2 -9.27 -5.46 -19.54
CA SER A 2 -8.80 -5.83 -18.20
C SER A 2 -8.61 -4.55 -17.41
N VAL A 3 -9.17 -4.47 -16.21
CA VAL A 3 -8.96 -3.31 -15.33
C VAL A 3 -7.62 -3.47 -14.63
N ALA A 4 -6.92 -2.37 -14.39
CA ALA A 4 -5.62 -2.38 -13.75
C ALA A 4 -5.78 -2.75 -12.26
N PRO A 5 -5.08 -3.78 -11.75
CA PRO A 5 -5.18 -4.15 -10.34
C PRO A 5 -4.61 -3.05 -9.44
N PRO A 6 -5.00 -3.01 -8.15
CA PRO A 6 -4.40 -2.09 -7.20
C PRO A 6 -2.91 -2.42 -7.03
N ARG A 7 -2.06 -1.39 -6.98
CA ARG A 7 -0.62 -1.56 -6.71
C ARG A 7 -0.30 -1.86 -5.26
N LEU A 8 -1.29 -1.67 -4.39
CA LEU A 8 -1.17 -1.72 -2.96
C LEU A 8 -2.39 -2.43 -2.37
N VAL A 9 -2.13 -3.39 -1.50
CA VAL A 9 -3.13 -4.00 -0.61
C VAL A 9 -2.56 -4.08 0.81
N ALA A 10 -3.42 -4.31 1.79
CA ALA A 10 -3.05 -4.51 3.18
C ALA A 10 -3.68 -5.79 3.73
N THR A 11 -3.01 -6.44 4.67
CA THR A 11 -3.62 -7.53 5.45
C THR A 11 -4.64 -6.99 6.45
N ALA A 12 -5.58 -7.83 6.87
CA ALA A 12 -6.57 -7.47 7.90
C ALA A 12 -5.91 -7.00 9.20
N GLY A 13 -4.78 -7.63 9.56
CA GLY A 13 -3.95 -7.23 10.69
C GLY A 13 -3.39 -5.82 10.52
N ALA A 14 -2.80 -5.52 9.36
CA ALA A 14 -2.25 -4.20 9.07
C ALA A 14 -3.32 -3.11 9.06
N ALA A 15 -4.48 -3.37 8.42
CA ALA A 15 -5.61 -2.44 8.41
C ALA A 15 -6.14 -2.15 9.83
N THR A 16 -6.16 -3.17 10.70
CA THR A 16 -6.57 -3.03 12.10
C THR A 16 -5.58 -2.17 12.90
N LEU A 17 -4.28 -2.38 12.71
CA LEU A 17 -3.27 -1.54 13.34
C LEU A 17 -3.36 -0.09 12.84
N LEU A 18 -3.50 0.13 11.53
CA LEU A 18 -3.66 1.48 10.97
C LEU A 18 -4.88 2.20 11.54
N ARG A 19 -6.03 1.53 11.71
CA ARG A 19 -7.20 2.12 12.39
C ARG A 19 -6.88 2.55 13.83
N ARG A 20 -6.22 1.70 14.61
CA ARG A 20 -5.81 2.03 15.99
C ARG A 20 -4.86 3.22 16.04
N LEU A 21 -3.87 3.26 15.15
CA LEU A 21 -2.94 4.38 15.05
C LEU A 21 -3.64 5.66 14.63
N ARG A 22 -4.61 5.58 13.71
CA ARG A 22 -5.41 6.73 13.27
C ARG A 22 -6.23 7.28 14.43
N ASP A 23 -6.89 6.41 15.19
CA ASP A 23 -7.69 6.82 16.36
C ASP A 23 -6.81 7.50 17.43
N ALA A 24 -5.54 7.11 17.56
CA ALA A 24 -4.61 7.67 18.53
C ALA A 24 -3.87 8.94 18.06
N HIS A 25 -3.57 9.04 16.77
CA HIS A 25 -2.66 10.06 16.21
C HIS A 25 -3.29 10.97 15.17
N GLY A 26 -4.53 10.71 14.76
CA GLY A 26 -5.20 11.42 13.67
C GLY A 26 -4.85 10.86 12.29
N PRO A 27 -5.00 11.65 11.22
CA PRO A 27 -4.76 11.21 9.85
C PRO A 27 -3.34 10.67 9.67
N LEU A 28 -3.19 9.61 8.88
CA LEU A 28 -1.92 8.90 8.71
C LEU A 28 -1.43 8.98 7.26
N MET A 29 -0.15 8.73 7.08
CA MET A 29 0.45 8.38 5.79
C MET A 29 1.50 7.30 5.99
N MET A 30 1.82 6.57 4.91
CA MET A 30 2.97 5.67 4.91
C MET A 30 3.96 6.03 3.82
N HIS A 31 5.23 5.76 4.08
CA HIS A 31 6.28 5.80 3.07
C HIS A 31 7.08 4.50 3.08
N GLN A 32 7.18 3.86 1.92
CA GLN A 32 8.01 2.69 1.69
C GLN A 32 9.49 3.11 1.66
N SER A 33 10.20 2.80 2.75
CA SER A 33 11.62 3.11 2.84
C SER A 33 12.47 2.11 2.04
N GLY A 34 13.55 2.62 1.44
CA GLY A 34 14.61 1.84 0.81
C GLY A 34 15.90 1.99 1.61
N GLY A 35 16.18 1.08 2.52
CA GLY A 35 17.34 1.14 3.41
C GLY A 35 18.21 -0.13 3.34
N CYS A 36 19.52 0.07 3.33
CA CYS A 36 20.55 -0.97 3.12
C CYS A 36 20.76 -1.90 4.34
N CYS A 37 20.31 -1.55 5.54
CA CYS A 37 20.74 -2.25 6.76
C CYS A 37 19.69 -3.12 7.48
N ASP A 38 18.38 -2.97 7.23
CA ASP A 38 17.34 -3.79 7.91
C ASP A 38 16.15 -4.18 6.99
N GLY A 39 16.32 -4.01 5.68
CA GLY A 39 15.28 -4.29 4.69
C GLY A 39 14.27 -3.15 4.52
N SER A 40 13.55 -3.20 3.40
CA SER A 40 12.56 -2.21 2.98
C SER A 40 11.29 -2.28 3.83
N SER A 41 11.32 -1.71 5.04
CA SER A 41 10.14 -1.64 5.90
C SER A 41 9.28 -0.42 5.55
N PRO A 42 7.95 -0.57 5.48
CA PRO A 42 7.05 0.55 5.30
C PRO A 42 6.93 1.28 6.65
N MET A 43 7.04 2.60 6.61
CA MET A 43 7.01 3.45 7.81
C MET A 43 5.70 4.21 7.86
N CYS A 44 5.07 4.30 9.03
CA CYS A 44 3.82 5.01 9.28
C CYS A 44 4.07 6.30 10.05
N TYR A 45 3.51 7.40 9.56
CA TYR A 45 3.64 8.75 10.12
C TYR A 45 2.26 9.43 10.21
N PRO A 46 2.10 10.46 11.06
CA PRO A 46 0.98 11.38 10.90
C PRO A 46 1.02 12.04 9.51
N LEU A 47 -0.14 12.30 8.92
CA LEU A 47 -0.25 12.91 7.60
C LEU A 47 0.46 14.27 7.57
N GLY A 48 1.43 14.42 6.65
CA GLY A 48 2.20 15.66 6.47
C GLY A 48 3.52 15.72 7.24
N GLU A 49 3.80 14.77 8.14
CA GLU A 49 5.06 14.72 8.90
C GLU A 49 6.23 14.11 8.11
N PHE A 50 5.94 13.40 7.01
CA PHE A 50 6.94 13.00 6.04
C PHE A 50 6.80 13.85 4.76
N ILE A 51 7.90 14.46 4.33
CA ILE A 51 7.93 15.28 3.11
C ILE A 51 7.91 14.37 1.89
N VAL A 52 6.78 14.36 1.18
CA VAL A 52 6.65 13.71 -0.14
C VAL A 52 7.35 14.56 -1.18
N GLY A 53 8.33 14.01 -1.86
CA GLY A 53 9.03 14.67 -2.96
C GLY A 53 8.26 14.59 -4.28
N ASP A 54 8.54 15.51 -5.20
CA ASP A 54 7.86 15.60 -6.51
C ASP A 54 7.87 14.28 -7.31
N ARG A 55 8.94 13.49 -7.14
CA ARG A 55 9.17 12.22 -7.84
C ARG A 55 8.75 11.00 -7.03
N ASP A 56 8.24 11.17 -5.82
CA ASP A 56 7.64 10.06 -5.10
C ASP A 56 6.36 9.63 -5.82
N ILE A 57 6.06 8.35 -5.72
CA ILE A 57 4.95 7.71 -6.42
C ILE A 57 3.93 7.27 -5.39
N LEU A 58 2.68 7.67 -5.59
CA LEU A 58 1.55 7.15 -4.82
C LEU A 58 1.24 5.74 -5.32
N LEU A 59 1.49 4.74 -4.48
CA LEU A 59 1.12 3.35 -4.79
C LEU A 59 -0.39 3.14 -4.67
N GLY A 60 -1.02 3.85 -3.73
CA GLY A 60 -2.45 3.81 -3.52
C GLY A 60 -2.82 4.54 -2.24
N ILE A 61 -4.13 4.63 -2.02
CA ILE A 61 -4.72 5.12 -0.77
C ILE A 61 -5.43 3.93 -0.15
N LEU A 62 -5.00 3.49 1.04
CA LEU A 62 -5.73 2.47 1.79
C LEU A 62 -6.97 3.11 2.41
N ASP A 63 -8.12 2.47 2.22
CA ASP A 63 -9.38 2.87 2.81
C ASP A 63 -9.63 2.10 4.11
N LEU A 64 -9.58 2.80 5.24
CA LEU A 64 -9.75 2.23 6.57
C LEU A 64 -11.19 1.83 6.89
N ARG A 65 -12.17 2.22 6.05
CA ARG A 65 -13.57 1.79 6.14
C ARG A 65 -13.74 0.32 5.73
N LEU A 66 -12.83 -0.18 4.89
CA LEU A 66 -12.95 -1.52 4.31
C LEU A 66 -12.52 -2.63 5.27
N THR A 67 -13.18 -3.76 5.10
CA THR A 67 -12.84 -5.07 5.65
C THR A 67 -12.47 -6.03 4.52
N VAL A 68 -12.10 -7.27 4.88
CA VAL A 68 -11.55 -8.25 3.93
C VAL A 68 -12.50 -8.49 2.75
N GLY A 69 -11.98 -8.33 1.54
CA GLY A 69 -12.72 -8.61 0.31
C GLY A 69 -13.70 -7.52 -0.14
N GLU A 70 -13.85 -6.43 0.61
CA GLU A 70 -14.69 -5.31 0.21
C GLU A 70 -14.00 -4.45 -0.86
N VAL A 71 -14.78 -4.05 -1.86
CA VAL A 71 -14.35 -3.14 -2.93
C VAL A 71 -14.87 -1.74 -2.60
N PRO A 72 -14.03 -0.69 -2.64
CA PRO A 72 -14.47 0.67 -2.34
C PRO A 72 -15.46 1.17 -3.41
N ALA A 73 -16.54 1.80 -2.96
CA ALA A 73 -17.50 2.46 -3.86
C ALA A 73 -17.02 3.85 -4.31
N ASP A 74 -16.21 4.52 -3.48
CA ASP A 74 -15.63 5.83 -3.69
C ASP A 74 -14.25 5.94 -3.01
N LEU A 75 -13.55 7.05 -3.23
CA LEU A 75 -12.33 7.34 -2.48
C LEU A 75 -12.68 7.74 -1.03
N PRO A 76 -11.91 7.30 -0.02
CA PRO A 76 -12.11 7.74 1.35
C PRO A 76 -11.80 9.22 1.52
N SER A 77 -12.37 9.83 2.57
CA SER A 77 -12.02 11.21 2.95
C SER A 77 -10.56 11.27 3.42
N ALA A 78 -9.78 12.14 2.77
CA ALA A 78 -8.33 12.24 2.95
C ALA A 78 -7.89 12.42 4.42
N ASP A 79 -8.68 13.14 5.22
CA ASP A 79 -8.34 13.52 6.59
C ASP A 79 -9.01 12.63 7.65
N VAL A 80 -9.58 11.47 7.27
CA VAL A 80 -10.29 10.60 8.24
C VAL A 80 -9.93 9.13 8.06
N ASP A 81 -10.25 8.56 6.89
CA ASP A 81 -10.18 7.12 6.65
C ASP A 81 -9.16 6.74 5.56
N ALA A 82 -8.45 7.72 5.02
CA ALA A 82 -7.46 7.52 3.99
C ALA A 82 -6.05 7.36 4.58
N VAL A 83 -5.31 6.39 4.10
CA VAL A 83 -3.86 6.29 4.35
C VAL A 83 -3.14 6.25 2.99
N PRO A 84 -2.63 7.38 2.48
CA PRO A 84 -1.81 7.39 1.28
C PRO A 84 -0.47 6.69 1.54
N VAL A 85 -0.09 5.80 0.63
CA VAL A 85 1.18 5.05 0.72
C VAL A 85 2.08 5.42 -0.45
N TRP A 86 3.24 5.95 -0.10
CA TRP A 86 4.22 6.50 -1.03
C TRP A 86 5.44 5.60 -1.15
N ILE A 87 6.14 5.71 -2.27
CA ILE A 87 7.46 5.10 -2.50
C ILE A 87 8.29 6.06 -3.33
N SER A 88 9.62 6.07 -3.16
CA SER A 88 10.47 6.92 -4.02
C SER A 88 10.42 6.46 -5.48
N GLY A 89 10.51 7.38 -6.43
CA GLY A 89 10.47 7.05 -7.87
C GLY A 89 11.53 6.03 -8.30
N SER A 90 12.74 6.08 -7.74
CA SER A 90 13.80 5.10 -8.02
C SER A 90 13.45 3.68 -7.53
N GLN A 91 12.81 3.58 -6.37
CA GLN A 91 12.35 2.29 -5.85
C GLN A 91 11.11 1.82 -6.64
N PHE A 92 10.21 2.72 -7.01
CA PHE A 92 9.08 2.38 -7.88
C PHE A 92 9.56 1.72 -9.17
N GLU A 93 10.55 2.29 -9.86
CA GLU A 93 11.07 1.67 -11.09
C GLU A 93 11.61 0.25 -10.88
N ALA A 94 12.23 -0.02 -9.73
CA ALA A 94 12.71 -1.35 -9.39
C ALA A 94 11.59 -2.34 -9.06
N TRP A 95 10.45 -1.87 -8.52
CA TRP A 95 9.38 -2.71 -7.97
C TRP A 95 8.03 -2.58 -8.70
N LYS A 96 7.92 -1.80 -9.78
CA LYS A 96 6.64 -1.49 -10.46
C LYS A 96 5.87 -2.70 -11.01
N HIS A 97 6.56 -3.84 -11.14
CA HIS A 97 6.03 -5.12 -11.60
C HIS A 97 5.56 -6.01 -10.42
N THR A 98 5.50 -5.48 -9.20
CA THR A 98 4.96 -6.16 -8.03
C THR A 98 3.84 -5.38 -7.36
N GLN A 99 2.86 -6.11 -6.82
CA GLN A 99 1.89 -5.59 -5.87
C GLN A 99 2.53 -5.53 -4.50
N LEU A 100 2.51 -4.36 -3.87
CA LEU A 100 2.94 -4.18 -2.49
C LEU A 100 1.82 -4.63 -1.55
N VAL A 101 2.16 -5.51 -0.61
CA VAL A 101 1.27 -5.97 0.46
C VAL A 101 1.82 -5.44 1.78
N ILE A 102 1.09 -4.54 2.42
CA ILE A 102 1.39 -4.07 3.77
C ILE A 102 0.86 -5.08 4.77
N ASP A 103 1.78 -5.70 5.50
CA ASP A 103 1.49 -6.65 6.56
C ASP A 103 1.98 -6.13 7.92
N VAL A 104 1.63 -6.82 8.99
CA VAL A 104 2.07 -6.52 10.34
C VAL A 104 2.52 -7.79 11.06
N VAL A 105 3.63 -7.71 11.79
CA VAL A 105 4.14 -8.82 12.60
C VAL A 105 4.58 -8.31 13.98
N PRO A 106 4.61 -9.17 15.01
CA PRO A 106 5.26 -8.83 16.27
C PRO A 106 6.73 -8.48 16.07
N GLY A 107 7.19 -7.43 16.74
CA GLY A 107 8.58 -7.00 16.66
C GLY A 107 8.75 -5.52 16.97
N ARG A 108 10.01 -5.08 16.99
CA ARG A 108 10.33 -3.66 17.14
C ARG A 108 10.11 -2.96 15.79
N GLY A 109 9.19 -2.01 15.73
CA GLY A 109 9.01 -1.11 14.58
C GLY A 109 10.26 -0.26 14.32
N GLY A 110 10.33 0.34 13.13
CA GLY A 110 11.37 1.32 12.82
C GLY A 110 11.30 2.48 13.81
N GLY A 111 12.45 2.99 14.28
CA GLY A 111 12.50 3.93 15.42
C GLY A 111 11.71 5.25 15.25
N PHE A 112 11.27 5.56 14.03
CA PHE A 112 10.46 6.74 13.70
C PHE A 112 9.02 6.40 13.28
N SER A 113 8.65 5.12 13.24
CA SER A 113 7.32 4.66 12.83
C SER A 113 6.36 4.64 14.02
N LEU A 114 5.11 5.07 13.81
CA LEU A 114 4.13 5.22 14.89
C LEU A 114 3.81 3.91 15.65
N GLU A 115 3.91 2.75 15.00
CA GLU A 115 3.65 1.46 15.66
C GLU A 115 4.76 0.97 16.57
N ALA A 116 5.94 1.62 16.56
CA ALA A 116 7.10 1.14 17.32
C ALA A 116 6.83 0.89 18.83
N PRO A 117 6.00 1.69 19.54
CA PRO A 117 5.64 1.43 20.93
C PRO A 117 4.66 0.27 21.15
N GLU A 118 4.00 -0.22 20.10
CA GLU A 118 2.94 -1.26 20.18
C GLU A 118 3.50 -2.69 20.24
N GLY A 119 4.83 -2.86 20.15
CA GLY A 119 5.46 -4.19 20.03
C GLY A 119 5.16 -4.87 18.69
N LEU A 120 4.70 -4.10 17.72
CA LEU A 120 4.44 -4.51 16.34
C LEU A 120 5.38 -3.76 15.39
N ARG A 121 5.50 -4.29 14.18
CA ARG A 121 6.16 -3.62 13.06
C ARG A 121 5.40 -3.89 11.78
N PHE A 122 5.31 -2.90 10.90
CA PHE A 122 4.85 -3.17 9.55
C PHE A 122 5.92 -3.93 8.74
N LEU A 123 5.47 -4.70 7.77
CA LEU A 123 6.29 -5.51 6.88
C LEU A 123 5.78 -5.37 5.45
N SER A 124 6.67 -5.07 4.53
CA SER A 124 6.36 -5.08 3.10
C SER A 124 6.60 -6.46 2.53
N ARG A 125 5.57 -7.00 1.89
CA ARG A 125 5.65 -8.20 1.08
C ARG A 125 5.31 -7.83 -0.36
N ALA A 126 5.76 -8.66 -1.29
CA ALA A 126 5.57 -8.41 -2.70
C ALA A 126 5.00 -9.65 -3.39
N ARG A 127 4.05 -9.41 -4.29
CA ARG A 127 3.57 -10.39 -5.26
C ARG A 127 3.92 -9.89 -6.65
N ALA A 128 4.47 -10.74 -7.51
CA ALA A 128 4.62 -10.39 -8.93
C ALA A 128 3.25 -10.24 -9.61
N PHE A 129 3.07 -9.18 -10.38
CA PHE A 129 1.92 -9.06 -11.27
C PHE A 129 2.01 -10.08 -12.40
N THR A 130 0.86 -10.57 -12.87
CA THR A 130 0.82 -11.36 -14.10
C THR A 130 1.14 -10.49 -15.32
N PRO A 131 1.45 -11.09 -16.49
CA PRO A 131 1.63 -10.32 -17.72
C PRO A 131 0.42 -9.44 -18.08
N GLU A 132 -0.79 -9.96 -17.90
CA GLU A 132 -2.04 -9.24 -18.18
C GLU A 132 -2.23 -8.05 -17.23
N GLU A 133 -1.91 -8.23 -15.96
CA GLU A 133 -1.94 -7.16 -14.96
C GLU A 133 -0.92 -6.07 -15.26
N ASN A 134 0.32 -6.44 -15.62
CA ASN A 134 1.34 -5.48 -16.04
C ASN A 134 0.89 -4.68 -17.28
N GLN A 135 0.29 -5.35 -18.27
CA GLN A 135 -0.24 -4.67 -19.46
C GLN A 135 -1.36 -3.69 -19.11
N ALA A 136 -2.27 -4.05 -18.21
CA ALA A 136 -3.31 -3.13 -17.75
C ALA A 136 -2.69 -1.91 -17.02
N LEU A 137 -1.67 -2.16 -16.19
CA LEU A 137 -0.96 -1.13 -15.43
C LEU A 137 -0.13 -0.16 -16.28
N GLU A 138 0.33 -0.57 -17.46
CA GLU A 138 1.00 0.33 -18.43
C GLU A 138 0.05 1.44 -18.93
N THR A 139 -1.25 1.15 -18.97
CA THR A 139 -2.28 2.11 -19.40
C THR A 139 -2.81 2.99 -18.26
N ALA A 140 -2.38 2.72 -17.02
CA ALA A 140 -2.78 3.43 -15.80
C ALA A 140 -1.55 3.95 -15.07
N PRO A 141 -0.93 5.06 -15.53
CA PRO A 141 0.25 5.62 -14.90
C PRO A 141 -0.06 6.05 -13.47
N PRO A 142 0.87 5.83 -12.52
CA PRO A 142 0.64 6.21 -11.13
C PRO A 142 0.72 7.73 -10.95
N VAL A 143 0.14 8.23 -9.86
CA VAL A 143 0.18 9.64 -9.50
C VAL A 143 1.53 9.96 -8.85
N THR A 144 2.22 11.00 -9.33
CA THR A 144 3.46 11.51 -8.72
C THR A 144 3.15 12.45 -7.55
N GLY A 145 4.13 12.68 -6.67
CA GLY A 145 4.03 13.63 -5.57
C GLY A 145 3.66 15.04 -6.05
N SER A 146 4.27 15.49 -7.14
CA SER A 146 3.93 16.78 -7.76
C SER A 146 2.49 16.82 -8.27
N ALA A 147 2.05 15.80 -9.02
CA ALA A 147 0.69 15.75 -9.53
C ALA A 147 -0.35 15.70 -8.40
N TYR A 148 -0.05 14.98 -7.32
CA TYR A 148 -0.91 14.92 -6.15
C TYR A 148 -1.01 16.26 -5.41
N ALA A 149 0.10 16.98 -5.29
CA ALA A 149 0.14 18.33 -4.73
C ALA A 149 -0.71 19.31 -5.56
N ASP A 150 -0.70 19.15 -6.89
CA ASP A 150 -1.54 19.91 -7.83
C ASP A 150 -3.03 19.49 -7.84
N GLY A 151 -3.42 18.55 -6.97
CA GLY A 151 -4.81 18.12 -6.79
C GLY A 151 -5.22 16.87 -7.58
N THR A 152 -4.30 16.25 -8.34
CA THR A 152 -4.56 14.96 -8.99
C THR A 152 -4.81 13.88 -7.95
N ARG A 153 -5.80 13.02 -8.17
CA ARG A 153 -6.10 11.87 -7.31
C ARG A 153 -6.14 10.59 -8.13
N PRO A 154 -5.76 9.43 -7.55
CA PRO A 154 -5.87 8.16 -8.25
C PRO A 154 -7.35 7.81 -8.49
N PRO A 155 -7.67 6.95 -9.46
CA PRO A 155 -9.03 6.42 -9.60
C PRO A 155 -9.41 5.58 -8.36
N THR A 156 -10.71 5.45 -8.11
CA THR A 156 -11.22 4.50 -7.11
C THR A 156 -10.85 3.08 -7.54
N PRO A 157 -10.21 2.28 -6.66
CA PRO A 157 -9.92 0.87 -6.95
C PRO A 157 -11.19 0.08 -7.25
N ASP A 158 -11.14 -0.82 -8.21
CA ASP A 158 -12.24 -1.71 -8.57
C ASP A 158 -12.09 -3.13 -7.99
N ALA A 159 -11.05 -3.33 -7.18
CA ALA A 159 -10.76 -4.57 -6.48
C ALA A 159 -10.51 -4.30 -4.99
N ALA A 160 -10.60 -5.38 -4.20
CA ALA A 160 -10.42 -5.30 -2.76
C ALA A 160 -9.00 -4.84 -2.39
N GLN A 161 -8.91 -3.95 -1.40
CA GLN A 161 -7.64 -3.46 -0.87
C GLN A 161 -7.23 -4.14 0.43
N VAL A 162 -8.15 -4.83 1.09
CA VAL A 162 -7.89 -5.58 2.32
C VAL A 162 -8.04 -7.08 2.05
N VAL A 163 -6.98 -7.83 2.29
CA VAL A 163 -6.94 -9.29 2.20
C VAL A 163 -6.85 -9.90 3.59
N ALA A 164 -7.26 -11.15 3.78
CA ALA A 164 -7.19 -11.79 5.10
C ALA A 164 -5.73 -11.93 5.53
N GLU A 165 -4.92 -12.62 4.74
CA GLU A 165 -3.50 -12.83 4.97
C GLU A 165 -2.67 -12.44 3.76
N ALA A 166 -1.36 -12.24 3.96
CA ALA A 166 -0.47 -11.88 2.86
C ALA A 166 -0.39 -12.96 1.76
N ALA A 167 -0.62 -14.23 2.12
CA ALA A 167 -0.65 -15.33 1.16
C ALA A 167 -1.84 -15.20 0.18
N ASP A 168 -2.95 -14.59 0.60
CA ASP A 168 -4.14 -14.43 -0.23
C ASP A 168 -3.97 -13.34 -1.29
N ALA A 169 -2.96 -12.47 -1.13
CA ALA A 169 -2.55 -11.60 -2.21
C ALA A 169 -1.96 -12.41 -3.37
N CYS A 170 -1.34 -13.58 -3.11
CA CYS A 170 -0.71 -14.45 -4.10
C CYS A 170 -1.68 -15.52 -4.65
N PRO A 171 -2.06 -15.49 -5.95
CA PRO A 171 -2.67 -16.67 -6.55
C PRO A 171 -1.62 -17.78 -6.61
N VAL A 172 -1.84 -18.89 -5.89
CA VAL A 172 -1.07 -20.12 -6.11
C VAL A 172 -1.27 -20.51 -7.58
N PRO A 173 -0.21 -20.71 -8.38
CA PRO A 173 -0.38 -21.20 -9.74
C PRO A 173 -1.17 -22.51 -9.70
N ALA A 174 -2.26 -22.59 -10.45
CA ALA A 174 -2.96 -23.85 -10.61
C ALA A 174 -1.96 -24.90 -11.13
N PRO A 175 -1.96 -26.13 -10.60
CA PRO A 175 -1.13 -27.18 -11.16
C PRO A 175 -1.46 -27.34 -12.66
N PRO A 176 -0.47 -27.63 -13.52
CA PRO A 176 -0.74 -27.82 -14.94
C PRO A 176 -1.79 -28.91 -15.09
N ALA A 177 -2.84 -28.61 -15.88
CA ALA A 177 -3.87 -29.57 -16.21
C ALA A 177 -3.20 -30.83 -16.76
N SER A 178 -3.43 -31.97 -16.09
CA SER A 178 -2.97 -33.27 -16.59
C SER A 178 -3.76 -33.58 -17.86
N SER A 179 -3.11 -33.43 -19.01
CA SER A 179 -3.59 -33.86 -20.32
C SER A 179 -3.60 -35.37 -20.45
#